data_AF-A0A970C3P0-F1
#
_entry.id   AF-A0A970C3P0-F1
#
_cell.length_a   1.000
_cell.length_b   1.000
_cell.length_c   1.000
_cell.angle_alpha   90.00
_cell.angle_beta   90.00
_cell.angle_gamma   90.00
#
_symmetry.space_group_name_H-M   'P 1'
#
loop_
_entity.id
_entity.type
_entity.pdbx_description
1 polymer ?
#
loop_
_entity_poly.entity_id
_entity_poly.type
_entity_poly.pdbx_seq_one_letter_code
_entity_poly.pdbx_strand_id
1 'polypeptide(L)'
;MNQKMDTQLVYRPVQSFTLPAELEAWTQVRICPREVLDPTAEFLSVRRRIDGQRLQIRGELLIKGTLALPKGQLQTLNKTSSFGLDFYLPEPILTGHVVIGPQVAGLTYTINRVGRKQAEVKFLIASAFKVKVMAVQPYETAALLSHCHFKPVFLSIVLATQVESFQRELLLPLDPPARKIVRADIAEPEVQVDWAQPLV
;
A
#
# COMPACT_ATOMS: atom_id res chain seq x y z
N MET A 1 -24.17 -33.90 17.26
CA MET A 1 -24.40 -32.45 17.10
C MET A 1 -23.12 -31.82 16.61
N ASN A 2 -23.00 -31.55 15.30
CA ASN A 2 -21.87 -30.80 14.75
C ASN A 2 -22.13 -29.32 15.03
N GLN A 3 -21.45 -28.77 16.05
CA GLN A 3 -21.32 -27.33 16.17
C GLN A 3 -20.53 -26.85 14.95
N LYS A 4 -21.22 -26.31 13.95
CA LYS A 4 -20.59 -25.41 12.98
C LYS A 4 -20.09 -24.21 13.80
N MET A 5 -18.82 -24.23 14.17
CA MET A 5 -18.16 -23.00 14.58
C MET A 5 -18.10 -22.13 13.35
N ASP A 6 -18.95 -21.10 13.30
CA ASP A 6 -18.84 -20.04 12.30
C ASP A 6 -17.41 -19.49 12.38
N THR A 7 -16.63 -19.78 11.34
CA THR A 7 -15.23 -19.40 11.28
C THR A 7 -15.16 -17.87 11.23
N GLN A 8 -14.93 -17.24 12.38
CA GLN A 8 -14.92 -15.79 12.49
C GLN A 8 -13.76 -15.25 11.64
N LEU A 9 -14.10 -14.45 10.63
CA LEU A 9 -13.11 -13.81 9.78
C LEU A 9 -12.62 -12.53 10.46
N VAL A 10 -11.30 -12.39 10.60
CA VAL A 10 -10.69 -11.20 11.22
C VAL A 10 -9.78 -10.49 10.24
N TYR A 11 -9.93 -9.17 10.20
CA TYR A 11 -9.10 -8.30 9.38
C TYR A 11 -7.84 -7.89 10.15
N ARG A 12 -6.67 -8.42 9.76
CA ARG A 12 -5.41 -8.23 10.49
C ARG A 12 -4.23 -7.88 9.56
N PRO A 13 -3.19 -7.22 10.09
CA PRO A 13 -1.98 -6.97 9.33
C PRO A 13 -1.21 -8.28 9.10
N VAL A 14 -0.96 -8.63 7.85
CA VAL A 14 -0.18 -9.81 7.45
C VAL A 14 1.27 -9.48 7.08
N GLN A 15 1.54 -8.21 6.79
CA GLN A 15 2.87 -7.68 6.54
C GLN A 15 2.90 -6.24 7.07
N SER A 16 3.98 -5.86 7.75
CA SER A 16 4.19 -4.50 8.25
C SER A 16 5.65 -4.13 8.18
N PHE A 17 5.94 -2.95 7.65
CA PHE A 17 7.28 -2.38 7.64
C PHE A 17 7.20 -0.84 7.61
N THR A 18 8.33 -0.20 7.90
CA THR A 18 8.44 1.26 7.96
C THR A 18 9.42 1.73 6.91
N LEU A 19 9.03 2.72 6.11
CA LEU A 19 9.88 3.35 5.12
C LEU A 19 10.25 4.75 5.60
N PRO A 20 11.52 5.00 5.97
CA PRO A 20 11.98 6.36 6.25
C PRO A 20 12.05 7.17 4.95
N ALA A 21 11.77 8.46 5.04
CA ALA A 21 11.87 9.37 3.91
C ALA A 21 12.17 10.80 4.37
N GLU A 22 12.88 11.52 3.53
CA GLU A 22 13.08 12.96 3.67
C GLU A 22 12.27 13.67 2.59
N LEU A 23 11.44 14.62 2.99
CA LEU A 23 10.68 15.47 2.07
C LEU A 23 11.24 16.88 2.10
N GLU A 24 11.26 17.51 0.93
CA GLU A 24 11.66 18.91 0.79
C GLU A 24 10.47 19.77 0.38
N ALA A 25 10.34 20.94 0.99
CA ALA A 25 9.39 21.95 0.57
C ALA A 25 10.03 23.34 0.66
N TRP A 26 9.63 24.24 -0.24
CA TRP A 26 10.17 25.60 -0.28
C TRP A 26 9.06 26.62 -0.46
N THR A 27 9.30 27.82 0.05
CA THR A 27 8.43 28.97 -0.15
C THR A 27 9.26 30.24 -0.25
N GLN A 28 8.82 31.15 -1.12
CA GLN A 28 9.43 32.47 -1.27
C GLN A 28 8.66 33.50 -0.47
N VAL A 29 9.39 34.36 0.24
CA VAL A 29 8.83 35.40 1.09
C VAL A 29 9.43 36.76 0.71
N ARG A 30 8.58 37.79 0.72
CA ARG A 30 8.92 39.14 0.22
C ARG A 30 9.91 39.90 1.11
N ILE A 31 9.96 39.53 2.40
CA ILE A 31 10.83 40.13 3.40
C ILE A 31 11.57 38.97 4.07
N CYS A 32 12.91 39.05 4.11
CA CYS A 32 13.74 38.04 4.77
C CYS A 32 13.37 37.93 6.26
N PRO A 33 12.84 36.79 6.72
CA PRO A 33 12.60 36.56 8.14
C PRO A 33 13.92 36.38 8.89
N ARG A 34 13.89 36.63 10.19
CA ARG A 34 14.99 36.31 11.12
C ARG A 34 14.96 34.82 11.46
N GLU A 35 13.78 34.28 11.66
CA GLU A 35 13.54 32.88 12.03
C GLU A 35 12.11 32.46 11.67
N VAL A 36 11.87 31.16 11.73
CA VAL A 36 10.53 30.55 11.68
C VAL A 36 10.23 29.98 13.06
N LEU A 37 9.20 30.53 13.69
CA LEU A 37 8.71 30.13 15.00
C LEU A 37 7.68 29.00 14.85
N ASP A 38 7.76 28.04 15.77
CA ASP A 38 6.85 26.89 15.90
C ASP A 38 6.51 26.20 14.56
N PRO A 39 7.52 25.86 13.73
CA PRO A 39 7.25 25.20 12.47
C PRO A 39 6.66 23.81 12.75
N THR A 40 5.57 23.47 12.06
CA THR A 40 4.92 22.16 12.11
C THR A 40 4.63 21.68 10.70
N ALA A 41 4.62 20.36 10.52
CA ALA A 41 4.29 19.73 9.25
C ALA A 41 3.23 18.65 9.47
N GLU A 42 2.27 18.56 8.55
CA GLU A 42 1.11 17.66 8.64
C GLU A 42 0.80 17.08 7.26
N PHE A 43 0.57 15.77 7.18
CA PHE A 43 0.14 15.13 5.94
C PHE A 43 -1.37 15.35 5.76
N LEU A 44 -1.76 16.03 4.67
CA LEU A 44 -3.17 16.25 4.33
C LEU A 44 -3.77 15.08 3.57
N SER A 45 -2.99 14.50 2.65
CA SER A 45 -3.42 13.34 1.87
C SER A 45 -2.23 12.46 1.54
N VAL A 46 -2.47 11.15 1.53
CA VAL A 46 -1.49 10.14 1.11
C VAL A 46 -2.19 9.12 0.23
N ARG A 47 -1.66 8.97 -0.97
CA ARG A 47 -2.09 8.02 -1.99
C ARG A 47 -0.94 7.08 -2.28
N ARG A 48 -1.28 5.86 -2.69
CA ARG A 48 -0.31 4.83 -3.02
C ARG A 48 -0.60 4.21 -4.37
N ARG A 49 0.44 3.75 -5.03
CA ARG A 49 0.38 2.84 -6.18
C ARG A 49 1.43 1.77 -5.98
N ILE A 50 1.04 0.52 -6.23
CA ILE A 50 1.91 -0.65 -6.09
C ILE A 50 1.97 -1.32 -7.45
N ASP A 51 3.17 -1.60 -7.92
CA ASP A 51 3.41 -2.30 -9.18
C ASP A 51 4.60 -3.24 -8.99
N GLY A 52 4.30 -4.53 -8.77
CA GLY A 52 5.30 -5.52 -8.35
C GLY A 52 6.03 -5.12 -7.06
N GLN A 53 7.33 -4.89 -7.18
CA GLN A 53 8.22 -4.47 -6.09
C GLN A 53 8.30 -2.94 -5.91
N ARG A 54 7.59 -2.17 -6.75
CA ARG A 54 7.62 -0.71 -6.70
C ARG A 54 6.44 -0.18 -5.90
N LEU A 55 6.73 0.61 -4.86
CA LEU A 55 5.73 1.34 -4.09
C LEU A 55 5.92 2.84 -4.32
N GLN A 56 4.93 3.45 -4.97
CA GLN A 56 4.85 4.90 -5.11
C GLN A 56 3.93 5.47 -4.04
N ILE A 57 4.41 6.47 -3.30
CA ILE A 57 3.63 7.23 -2.33
C ILE A 57 3.57 8.67 -2.81
N ARG A 58 2.37 9.22 -2.95
CA ARG A 58 2.17 10.62 -3.37
C ARG A 58 1.18 11.30 -2.45
N GLY A 59 1.28 12.60 -2.29
CA GLY A 59 0.38 13.29 -1.38
C GLY A 59 0.62 14.77 -1.28
N GLU A 60 0.03 15.34 -0.25
CA GLU A 60 0.16 16.75 0.10
C GLU A 60 0.59 16.87 1.57
N LEU A 61 1.55 17.76 1.78
CA LEU A 61 2.08 18.14 3.08
C LEU A 61 1.74 19.61 3.33
N LEU A 62 1.22 19.90 4.51
CA LEU A 62 0.96 21.25 4.99
C LEU A 62 2.03 21.65 5.99
N ILE A 63 2.66 22.79 5.75
CA ILE A 63 3.64 23.39 6.64
C ILE A 63 3.03 24.64 7.24
N LYS A 64 2.96 24.67 8.57
CA LYS A 64 2.45 25.79 9.37
C LYS A 64 3.57 26.35 10.23
N GLY A 65 3.47 27.62 10.59
CA GLY A 65 4.38 28.28 11.53
C GLY A 65 4.19 29.78 11.51
N THR A 66 5.13 30.51 12.11
CA THR A 66 5.12 31.97 12.09
C THR A 66 6.49 32.50 11.67
N LEU A 67 6.53 33.33 10.65
CA LEU A 67 7.74 34.05 10.24
C LEU A 67 7.94 35.26 11.15
N ALA A 68 9.09 35.33 11.82
CA ALA A 68 9.50 36.50 12.57
C ALA A 68 10.25 37.47 11.63
N LEU A 69 9.60 38.56 11.27
CA LEU A 69 10.14 39.57 10.36
C LEU A 69 10.94 40.64 11.13
N PRO A 70 11.75 41.46 10.43
CA PRO A 70 12.41 42.61 11.04
C PRO A 70 11.41 43.56 11.72
N LYS A 71 11.87 44.26 12.76
CA LYS A 71 11.05 45.20 13.57
C LYS A 71 9.93 44.52 14.38
N GLY A 72 10.04 43.22 14.65
CA GLY A 72 9.11 42.48 15.51
C GLY A 72 7.77 42.14 14.87
N GLN A 73 7.64 42.30 13.55
CA GLN A 73 6.44 41.91 12.82
C GLN A 73 6.36 40.38 12.72
N LEU A 74 5.15 39.83 12.87
CA LEU A 74 4.89 38.40 12.73
C LEU A 74 3.99 38.16 11.52
N GLN A 75 4.30 37.11 10.77
CA GLN A 75 3.50 36.70 9.60
C GLN A 75 3.25 35.20 9.65
N THR A 76 1.99 34.79 9.55
CA THR A 76 1.63 33.37 9.49
C THR A 76 2.22 32.72 8.24
N LEU A 77 2.89 31.58 8.44
CA LEU A 77 3.30 30.68 7.39
C LEU A 77 2.25 29.58 7.25
N ASN A 78 1.69 29.45 6.05
CA ASN A 78 0.80 28.36 5.71
C ASN A 78 1.07 27.93 4.26
N LYS A 79 1.79 26.82 4.09
CA LYS A 79 2.27 26.35 2.79
C LYS A 79 1.91 24.89 2.57
N THR A 80 1.09 24.64 1.55
CA THR A 80 0.90 23.30 1.02
C THR A 80 1.97 22.99 -0.03
N SER A 81 2.52 21.78 0.03
CA SER A 81 3.48 21.24 -0.93
C SER A 81 3.07 19.83 -1.32
N SER A 82 3.08 19.52 -2.61
CA SER A 82 2.88 18.16 -3.09
C SER A 82 4.20 17.39 -3.02
N PHE A 83 4.10 16.09 -2.73
CA PHE A 83 5.26 15.20 -2.71
C PHE A 83 5.00 13.91 -3.47
N GLY A 84 6.09 13.30 -3.93
CA GLY A 84 6.08 11.99 -4.57
C GLY A 84 7.36 11.25 -4.23
N LEU A 85 7.20 10.06 -3.67
CA LEU A 85 8.27 9.15 -3.31
C LEU A 85 8.10 7.85 -4.08
N ASP A 86 9.22 7.26 -4.44
CA ASP A 86 9.29 6.00 -5.16
C ASP A 86 10.24 5.07 -4.44
N PHE A 87 9.72 3.95 -3.96
CA PHE A 87 10.47 2.96 -3.22
C PHE A 87 10.55 1.67 -4.03
N TYR A 88 11.76 1.15 -4.16
CA TYR A 88 11.98 -0.21 -4.61
C TYR A 88 12.11 -1.12 -3.39
N LEU A 89 11.22 -2.10 -3.30
CA LEU A 89 11.16 -3.00 -2.17
C LEU A 89 11.97 -4.27 -2.46
N PRO A 90 12.67 -4.83 -1.45
CA PRO A 90 13.43 -6.06 -1.63
C PRO A 90 12.54 -7.26 -2.00
N GLU A 91 11.28 -7.22 -1.56
CA GLU A 91 10.26 -8.23 -1.84
C GLU A 91 8.96 -7.54 -2.27
N PRO A 92 8.13 -8.19 -3.10
CA PRO A 92 6.84 -7.65 -3.48
C PRO A 92 5.92 -7.55 -2.26
N ILE A 93 5.05 -6.54 -2.27
CA ILE A 93 4.01 -6.41 -1.24
C ILE A 93 2.99 -7.53 -1.44
N LEU A 94 2.64 -8.23 -0.35
CA LEU A 94 1.63 -9.28 -0.39
C LEU A 94 0.27 -8.75 -0.89
N THR A 95 -0.49 -9.61 -1.58
CA THR A 95 -1.84 -9.27 -2.04
C THR A 95 -2.74 -8.97 -0.84
N GLY A 96 -3.39 -7.81 -0.86
CA GLY A 96 -4.28 -7.40 0.21
C GLY A 96 -4.59 -5.90 0.15
N HIS A 97 -5.37 -5.43 1.12
CA HIS A 97 -5.62 -4.01 1.26
C HIS A 97 -4.47 -3.36 2.03
N VAL A 98 -3.70 -2.53 1.33
CA VAL A 98 -2.58 -1.82 1.96
C VAL A 98 -3.09 -0.62 2.75
N VAL A 99 -2.44 -0.26 3.84
CA VAL A 99 -2.71 0.96 4.62
C VAL A 99 -1.37 1.63 4.84
N ILE A 100 -1.30 2.93 4.56
CA ILE A 100 -0.11 3.74 4.81
C ILE A 100 -0.43 4.73 5.91
N GLY A 101 0.25 4.58 7.04
CA GLY A 101 0.22 5.55 8.14
C GLY A 101 1.43 6.47 8.01
N PRO A 102 1.27 7.72 7.54
CA PRO A 102 2.37 8.68 7.48
C PRO A 102 2.61 9.28 8.87
N GLN A 103 3.87 9.58 9.18
CA GLN A 103 4.28 10.25 10.40
C GLN A 103 5.39 11.25 10.10
N VAL A 104 5.29 12.45 10.67
CA VAL A 104 6.40 13.40 10.72
C VAL A 104 7.26 13.06 11.93
N ALA A 105 8.53 12.78 11.70
CA ALA A 105 9.52 12.46 12.74
C ALA A 105 10.34 13.69 13.15
N GLY A 106 10.54 14.63 12.23
CA GLY A 106 11.26 15.87 12.49
C GLY A 106 11.08 16.90 11.39
N LEU A 107 11.33 18.16 11.73
CA LEU A 107 11.22 19.29 10.81
C LEU A 107 12.36 20.25 11.08
N THR A 108 13.11 20.57 10.03
CA THR A 108 14.14 21.61 10.06
C THR A 108 13.90 22.59 8.93
N TYR A 109 14.46 23.79 9.06
CA TYR A 109 14.33 24.82 8.04
C TYR A 109 15.64 25.60 7.86
N THR A 110 15.78 26.18 6.68
CA THR A 110 16.86 27.10 6.33
C THR A 110 16.28 28.32 5.64
N ILE A 111 16.85 29.49 5.91
CA ILE A 111 16.42 30.76 5.31
C ILE A 111 17.56 31.26 4.42
N ASN A 112 17.33 31.25 3.12
CA ASN A 112 18.29 31.72 2.12
C ASN A 112 17.85 33.11 1.63
N ARG A 113 18.74 34.10 1.70
CA ARG A 113 18.45 35.42 1.12
C ARG A 113 18.55 35.34 -0.41
N VAL A 114 17.49 35.79 -1.08
CA VAL A 114 17.44 35.87 -2.53
C VAL A 114 17.34 37.35 -2.90
N GLY A 115 18.47 37.98 -3.17
CA GLY A 115 18.55 39.41 -3.46
C GLY A 115 18.37 40.32 -2.22
N ARG A 116 18.05 41.61 -2.46
CA ARG A 116 18.09 42.65 -1.40
C ARG A 116 16.93 42.60 -0.40
N LYS A 117 15.79 42.01 -0.75
CA LYS A 117 14.59 42.01 0.11
C LYS A 117 13.91 40.65 0.27
N GLN A 118 14.07 39.74 -0.69
CA GLN A 118 13.38 38.45 -0.68
C GLN A 118 14.22 37.38 0.04
N ALA A 119 13.52 36.35 0.50
CA ALA A 119 14.16 35.13 0.98
C ALA A 119 13.39 33.91 0.51
N GLU A 120 14.09 32.80 0.42
CA GLU A 120 13.54 31.48 0.28
C GLU A 120 13.67 30.77 1.62
N VAL A 121 12.58 30.16 2.07
CA VAL A 121 12.58 29.28 3.24
C VAL A 121 12.43 27.87 2.74
N LYS A 122 13.47 27.05 2.95
CA LYS A 122 13.48 25.63 2.62
C LYS A 122 13.25 24.83 3.89
N PHE A 123 12.31 23.90 3.84
CA PHE A 123 11.97 22.96 4.91
C PHE A 123 12.44 21.57 4.51
N LEU A 124 13.12 20.89 5.44
CA LEU A 124 13.46 19.48 5.36
C LEU A 124 12.64 18.73 6.41
N ILE A 125 11.83 17.78 5.96
CA ILE A 125 10.88 17.05 6.79
C ILE A 125 11.31 15.59 6.83
N ALA A 126 11.83 15.18 7.98
CA ALA A 126 12.08 13.77 8.27
C ALA A 126 10.73 13.09 8.54
N SER A 127 10.44 12.04 7.77
CA SER A 127 9.15 11.35 7.80
C SER A 127 9.32 9.84 7.79
N ALA A 128 8.29 9.15 8.24
CA ALA A 128 8.20 7.70 8.20
C ALA A 128 6.82 7.27 7.68
N PHE A 129 6.81 6.31 6.76
CA PHE A 129 5.59 5.71 6.24
C PHE A 129 5.47 4.29 6.76
N LYS A 130 4.54 4.06 7.68
CA LYS A 130 4.22 2.72 8.16
C LYS A 130 3.27 2.04 7.16
N VAL A 131 3.79 1.08 6.42
CA VAL A 131 3.04 0.30 5.45
C VAL A 131 2.54 -0.95 6.14
N LYS A 132 1.22 -1.18 6.09
CA LYS A 132 0.57 -2.39 6.59
C LYS A 132 -0.23 -3.02 5.46
N VAL A 133 0.01 -4.30 5.17
CA VAL A 133 -0.88 -5.09 4.30
C VAL A 133 -1.90 -5.76 5.18
N MET A 134 -3.17 -5.47 4.94
CA MET A 134 -4.28 -6.03 5.68
C MET A 134 -4.98 -7.09 4.82
N ALA A 135 -5.22 -8.24 5.43
CA ALA A 135 -5.98 -9.33 4.80
C ALA A 135 -7.01 -9.89 5.78
N VAL A 136 -8.04 -10.52 5.22
CA VAL A 136 -9.03 -11.25 6.00
C VAL A 136 -8.49 -12.67 6.23
N GLN A 137 -8.41 -13.10 7.49
CA GLN A 137 -7.94 -14.43 7.85
C GLN A 137 -8.96 -15.15 8.74
N PRO A 138 -9.07 -16.49 8.66
CA PRO A 138 -9.83 -17.27 9.62
C PRO A 138 -9.20 -17.15 11.02
N TYR A 139 -10.02 -16.96 12.06
CA TYR A 139 -9.55 -16.76 13.43
C TYR A 139 -8.62 -17.87 13.93
N GLU A 140 -8.90 -19.13 13.57
CA GLU A 140 -8.12 -20.30 13.99
C GLU A 140 -6.71 -20.35 13.34
N THR A 141 -6.58 -19.89 12.09
CA THR A 141 -5.28 -19.83 11.37
C THR A 141 -4.41 -18.67 11.86
N ALA A 142 -5.03 -17.62 12.41
CA ALA A 142 -4.31 -16.45 12.92
C ALA A 142 -3.49 -16.73 14.18
N ALA A 143 -3.92 -17.66 15.04
CA ALA A 143 -3.15 -18.08 16.21
C ALA A 143 -1.91 -18.90 15.79
N LEU A 144 -2.07 -19.86 14.88
CA LEU A 144 -1.00 -20.73 14.38
C LEU A 144 0.11 -19.95 13.64
N LEU A 145 -0.25 -18.96 12.82
CA LEU A 145 0.73 -18.19 12.04
C LEU A 145 1.49 -17.14 12.85
N SER A 146 0.99 -16.75 14.03
CA SER A 146 1.71 -15.84 14.94
C SER A 146 2.98 -16.46 15.56
N HIS A 147 3.16 -17.78 15.40
CA HIS A 147 4.34 -18.53 15.86
C HIS A 147 5.19 -19.08 14.73
N CYS A 148 4.81 -18.85 13.46
CA CYS A 148 5.57 -19.31 12.31
C CYS A 148 6.43 -18.17 11.76
N HIS A 149 7.73 -18.20 12.04
CA HIS A 149 8.70 -17.49 11.22
C HIS A 149 8.73 -18.18 9.84
N PHE A 150 8.04 -17.60 8.86
CA PHE A 150 8.15 -18.04 7.47
C PHE A 150 9.57 -17.72 6.97
N LYS A 151 10.43 -18.74 6.91
CA LYS A 151 11.49 -18.78 5.89
C LYS A 151 10.78 -19.06 4.56
N PRO A 152 10.96 -18.24 3.50
CA PRO A 152 10.37 -18.55 2.21
C PRO A 152 11.03 -19.83 1.69
N VAL A 153 10.33 -20.95 1.81
CA VAL A 153 10.56 -22.09 0.94
C VAL A 153 9.81 -21.74 -0.33
N PHE A 154 10.55 -21.54 -1.42
CA PHE A 154 9.95 -21.49 -2.75
C PHE A 154 9.14 -22.78 -2.91
N LEU A 155 7.82 -22.68 -2.85
CA LEU A 155 6.96 -23.79 -3.21
C LEU A 155 7.17 -24.01 -4.71
N SER A 156 7.56 -25.23 -5.08
CA SER A 156 7.59 -25.66 -6.46
C SER A 156 6.26 -25.31 -7.10
N ILE A 157 6.31 -24.67 -8.27
CA ILE A 157 5.14 -24.38 -9.09
C ILE A 157 4.42 -25.71 -9.32
N VAL A 158 3.31 -25.92 -8.63
CA VAL A 158 2.40 -27.02 -8.95
C VAL A 158 1.71 -26.60 -10.24
N LEU A 159 2.28 -27.02 -11.37
CA LEU A 159 1.53 -27.09 -12.62
C LEU A 159 0.43 -28.14 -12.38
N ALA A 160 -0.76 -27.65 -12.05
CA ALA A 160 -1.95 -28.48 -11.94
C ALA A 160 -2.29 -29.01 -13.33
N THR A 161 -1.72 -30.14 -13.71
CA THR A 161 -2.23 -31.00 -14.77
C THR A 161 -2.94 -32.17 -14.11
N GLN A 162 -4.18 -31.93 -13.70
CA GLN A 162 -5.12 -33.01 -13.45
C GLN A 162 -6.33 -32.75 -14.33
N VAL A 163 -6.41 -33.55 -15.39
CA VAL A 163 -7.60 -33.70 -16.20
C VAL A 163 -8.55 -34.55 -15.38
N GLU A 164 -9.49 -33.91 -14.70
CA GLU A 164 -10.66 -34.60 -14.17
C GLU A 164 -11.80 -34.39 -15.16
N SER A 165 -12.24 -35.48 -15.78
CA SER A 165 -13.53 -35.53 -16.48
C SER A 165 -14.62 -35.21 -15.47
N PHE A 166 -15.28 -34.06 -15.61
CA PHE A 166 -16.45 -33.73 -14.82
C PHE A 166 -17.70 -33.85 -15.70
N GLN A 167 -18.68 -34.64 -15.26
CA GLN A 167 -20.01 -34.58 -15.84
C GLN A 167 -20.73 -33.36 -15.28
N ARG A 168 -21.11 -32.43 -16.16
CA ARG A 168 -21.93 -31.27 -15.79
C ARG A 168 -23.37 -31.53 -16.20
N GLU A 169 -24.25 -31.74 -15.22
CA GLU A 169 -25.70 -31.60 -15.48
C GLU A 169 -26.02 -30.12 -15.63
N LEU A 170 -26.35 -29.71 -16.85
CA LEU A 170 -26.70 -28.33 -17.17
C LEU A 170 -28.23 -28.19 -17.06
N LEU A 171 -28.71 -27.70 -15.92
CA LEU A 171 -30.10 -27.30 -15.78
C LEU A 171 -30.27 -25.91 -16.40
N LEU A 172 -30.79 -25.86 -17.62
CA LEU A 172 -31.23 -24.60 -18.25
C LEU A 172 -32.44 -24.05 -17.49
N PRO A 173 -32.54 -22.71 -17.32
CA PRO A 173 -33.71 -22.12 -16.70
C PRO A 173 -34.87 -22.19 -17.68
N LEU A 174 -35.89 -22.96 -17.33
CA LEU A 174 -37.19 -22.92 -17.99
C LEU A 174 -38.25 -22.59 -16.94
N ASP A 175 -39.11 -21.62 -17.29
CA ASP A 175 -40.31 -21.23 -16.56
C ASP A 175 -41.21 -22.44 -16.20
N PRO A 176 -42.06 -22.34 -15.15
CA PRO A 176 -42.71 -23.49 -14.54
C PRO A 176 -44.05 -23.86 -15.21
N PRO A 177 -44.63 -25.06 -14.93
CA PRO A 177 -44.05 -26.29 -14.40
C PRO A 177 -44.30 -27.51 -15.32
N ALA A 178 -43.54 -28.58 -15.06
CA ALA A 178 -43.77 -29.98 -15.46
C ALA A 178 -43.05 -30.53 -16.70
N ARG A 179 -42.13 -31.46 -16.38
CA ARG A 179 -41.85 -32.73 -17.07
C ARG A 179 -41.06 -32.68 -18.39
N LYS A 180 -39.74 -32.79 -18.27
CA LYS A 180 -38.85 -33.82 -18.89
C LYS A 180 -37.39 -33.39 -18.76
N ILE A 181 -36.54 -34.23 -18.18
CA ILE A 181 -35.07 -34.07 -18.23
C ILE A 181 -34.59 -34.89 -19.43
N VAL A 182 -33.88 -34.26 -20.37
CA VAL A 182 -33.24 -34.93 -21.50
C VAL A 182 -31.73 -34.99 -21.21
N ARG A 183 -31.15 -36.20 -21.17
CA ARG A 183 -29.70 -36.42 -21.09
C ARG A 183 -29.10 -36.34 -22.49
N ALA A 184 -27.96 -35.68 -22.63
CA ALA A 184 -27.12 -35.74 -23.81
C ALA A 184 -25.68 -35.99 -23.37
N ASP A 185 -25.09 -37.08 -23.85
CA ASP A 185 -23.69 -37.42 -23.64
C ASP A 185 -22.87 -36.91 -24.84
N ILE A 186 -21.86 -36.09 -24.57
CA ILE A 186 -20.91 -35.60 -25.59
C ILE A 186 -19.52 -36.06 -25.15
N ALA A 187 -18.83 -36.79 -26.04
CA ALA A 187 -17.47 -37.27 -25.84
C ALA A 187 -16.53 -36.55 -26.82
N GLU A 188 -15.43 -36.00 -26.31
CA GLU A 188 -14.34 -35.44 -27.13
C GLU A 188 -13.01 -36.19 -26.88
N PRO A 189 -12.10 -36.26 -27.87
CA PRO A 189 -10.94 -37.16 -27.86
C PRO A 189 -9.68 -36.56 -27.21
N GLU A 190 -8.86 -37.42 -26.59
CA GLU A 190 -7.61 -37.10 -25.89
C GLU A 190 -6.44 -36.76 -26.84
N VAL A 191 -5.55 -35.84 -26.42
CA VAL A 191 -4.26 -35.55 -27.07
C VAL A 191 -3.13 -35.80 -26.07
N GLN A 192 -2.14 -36.62 -26.46
CA GLN A 192 -0.91 -36.87 -25.70
C GLN A 192 0.19 -35.85 -26.02
N VAL A 193 0.95 -35.42 -25.01
CA VAL A 193 2.22 -34.69 -25.18
C VAL A 193 3.27 -35.21 -24.19
N ASP A 194 4.46 -35.51 -24.70
CA ASP A 194 5.64 -35.97 -23.97
C ASP A 194 6.34 -34.86 -23.17
N TRP A 195 6.92 -35.24 -22.02
CA TRP A 195 7.64 -34.35 -21.11
C TRP A 195 9.12 -34.21 -21.50
N ALA A 196 9.61 -32.99 -21.67
CA ALA A 196 11.05 -32.68 -21.67
C ALA A 196 11.45 -32.14 -20.28
N GLN A 197 12.48 -32.74 -19.67
CA GLN A 197 13.05 -32.24 -18.41
C GLN A 197 13.91 -30.99 -18.66
N PRO A 198 13.74 -29.90 -17.88
CA PRO A 198 14.71 -28.82 -17.87
C PRO A 198 15.97 -29.21 -17.09
N LEU A 199 17.12 -28.86 -17.64
CA LEU A 199 18.43 -28.97 -16.99
C LEU A 199 18.58 -27.92 -15.88
N VAL A 200 18.84 -28.44 -14.66
CA VAL A 200 19.32 -27.79 -13.42
C VAL A 200 18.32 -26.88 -12.69
#